data_AF-A0A183MR40-F1
#
_entry.id   AF-A0A183MR40-F1
#
_cell.length_a   1.000
_cell.length_b   1.000
_cell.length_c   1.000
_cell.angle_alpha   90.00
_cell.angle_beta   90.00
_cell.angle_gamma   90.00
#
_symmetry.space_group_name_H-M   'P 1'
#
loop_
_entity.id
_entity.type
_entity.pdbx_description
1 polymer ?
#
loop_
_entity_poly.entity_id
_entity_poly.type
_entity_poly.pdbx_seq_one_letter_code
_entity_poly.pdbx_strand_id
1 'polypeptide(L)'
;MSAGGGASDEIDSRIVKARAAYANLGHLWRLRDASVAVKGRIYNTSVKAVLLCACETWPLRVEDVSRLSVFDHRCLRRISDIQWQHHVSNAEEICSYNGADLERDSQASQNFSNFLLEVARTYPTLAQSILPLLRCRLDEEPYQMRNCVLGVIGEIVPIFAKREQLDPNERVQRDRLMDLLQEHIHDVNGYVRAKALQIWHNIVVLGGLPVSRQSKLAALLVGNLGAMMDVSASARKNACKTLTAMILQCPAAKV
;
A
#
# COMPACT_ATOMS: atom_id res chain seq x y z
N MET A 1 -41.08 19.75 14.52
CA MET A 1 -40.00 20.70 14.14
C MET A 1 -38.78 19.85 13.78
N SER A 2 -38.43 19.76 12.49
CA SER A 2 -37.43 18.80 11.99
C SER A 2 -36.03 19.42 11.99
N ALA A 3 -35.15 18.92 12.86
CA ALA A 3 -33.79 19.42 13.10
C ALA A 3 -32.77 18.88 12.07
N GLY A 4 -33.04 19.07 10.77
CA GLY A 4 -32.24 18.46 9.69
C GLY A 4 -31.71 19.41 8.60
N GLY A 5 -32.14 20.67 8.54
CA GLY A 5 -31.81 21.58 7.43
C GLY A 5 -30.46 22.29 7.54
N GLY A 6 -30.10 22.79 8.73
CA GLY A 6 -28.98 23.73 8.86
C GLY A 6 -27.58 23.19 8.53
N ALA A 7 -27.33 21.89 8.69
CA ALA A 7 -26.02 21.31 8.39
C ALA A 7 -25.78 21.14 6.88
N SER A 8 -26.79 20.69 6.15
CA SER A 8 -26.72 20.50 4.69
C SER A 8 -26.61 21.84 3.95
N ASP A 9 -27.41 22.82 4.35
CA ASP A 9 -27.41 24.17 3.75
C ASP A 9 -26.05 24.87 3.94
N GLU A 10 -25.42 24.65 5.08
CA GLU A 10 -24.09 25.19 5.39
C GLU A 10 -22.98 24.51 4.56
N ILE A 11 -23.09 23.19 4.32
CA ILE A 11 -22.17 22.48 3.42
C ILE A 11 -22.28 23.02 1.99
N ASP A 12 -23.50 23.28 1.51
CA ASP A 12 -23.70 23.89 0.20
C ASP A 12 -23.07 25.28 0.10
N SER A 13 -23.28 26.12 1.13
CA SER A 13 -22.65 27.42 1.24
C SER A 13 -21.12 27.33 1.16
N ARG A 14 -20.51 26.33 1.81
CA ARG A 14 -19.05 26.10 1.76
C ARG A 14 -18.58 25.62 0.41
N ILE A 15 -19.30 24.71 -0.25
CA ILE A 15 -18.99 24.28 -1.61
C ILE A 15 -19.02 25.48 -2.56
N VAL A 16 -19.98 26.41 -2.40
CA VAL A 16 -20.04 27.65 -3.19
C VAL A 16 -18.83 28.55 -2.92
N LYS A 17 -18.46 28.74 -1.65
CA LYS A 17 -17.28 29.56 -1.27
C LYS A 17 -15.97 28.94 -1.77
N ALA A 18 -15.79 27.63 -1.59
CA ALA A 18 -14.62 26.90 -2.09
C ALA A 18 -14.55 26.95 -3.62
N ARG A 19 -15.69 26.88 -4.32
CA ARG A 19 -15.77 27.06 -5.78
C ARG A 19 -15.32 28.45 -6.20
N ALA A 20 -15.73 29.51 -5.49
CA ALA A 20 -15.29 30.87 -5.76
C ALA A 20 -13.78 31.04 -5.51
N ALA A 21 -13.26 30.51 -4.40
CA ALA A 21 -11.83 30.51 -4.10
C ALA A 21 -11.01 29.78 -5.19
N TYR A 22 -11.50 28.61 -5.64
CA TYR A 22 -10.88 27.87 -6.73
C TYR A 22 -10.90 28.66 -8.05
N ALA A 23 -12.02 29.34 -8.38
CA ALA A 23 -12.15 30.13 -9.60
C ALA A 23 -11.19 31.33 -9.62
N ASN A 24 -11.02 32.02 -8.49
CA ASN A 24 -10.13 33.17 -8.37
C ASN A 24 -8.65 32.81 -8.65
N LEU A 25 -8.27 31.58 -8.37
CA LEU A 25 -6.93 31.03 -8.63
C LEU A 25 -6.82 30.37 -10.02
N GLY A 26 -7.82 30.56 -10.90
CA GLY A 26 -7.91 29.91 -12.21
C GLY A 26 -6.72 30.16 -13.15
N HIS A 27 -6.02 31.28 -13.00
CA HIS A 27 -4.78 31.55 -13.73
C HIS A 27 -3.61 30.67 -13.25
N LEU A 28 -3.52 30.41 -11.94
CA LEU A 28 -2.48 29.56 -11.35
C LEU A 28 -2.62 28.10 -11.76
N TRP A 29 -3.87 27.61 -11.86
CA TRP A 29 -4.12 26.23 -12.28
C TRP A 29 -3.66 25.97 -13.72
N ARG A 30 -3.69 27.01 -14.57
CA ARG A 30 -3.27 26.98 -15.98
C ARG A 30 -1.77 27.19 -16.20
N LEU A 31 -1.00 27.59 -15.18
CA LEU A 31 0.45 27.74 -15.28
C LEU A 31 1.09 26.37 -15.54
N ARG A 32 1.81 26.22 -16.65
CA ARG A 32 2.47 24.96 -17.03
C ARG A 32 3.75 24.70 -16.25
N ASP A 33 4.44 25.77 -15.84
CA ASP A 33 5.74 25.68 -15.17
C ASP A 33 5.63 25.38 -13.67
N ALA A 34 4.42 25.47 -13.10
CA ALA A 34 4.16 25.12 -11.72
C ALA A 34 3.90 23.61 -11.59
N SER A 35 4.73 22.92 -10.80
CA SER A 35 4.56 21.50 -10.53
C SER A 35 3.22 21.20 -9.85
N VAL A 36 2.70 19.99 -10.07
CA VAL A 36 1.45 19.50 -9.44
C VAL A 36 1.55 19.61 -7.91
N ALA A 37 2.73 19.35 -7.34
CA ALA A 37 2.98 19.49 -5.91
C ALA A 37 2.77 20.93 -5.40
N VAL A 38 3.24 21.94 -6.11
CA VAL A 38 3.05 23.35 -5.74
C VAL A 38 1.57 23.74 -5.84
N LYS A 39 0.89 23.34 -6.92
CA LYS A 39 -0.54 23.59 -7.09
C LYS A 39 -1.38 22.88 -6.03
N GLY A 40 -1.01 21.66 -5.63
CA GLY A 40 -1.63 20.90 -4.55
C GLY A 40 -1.52 21.60 -3.19
N ARG A 41 -0.37 22.22 -2.88
CA ARG A 41 -0.21 23.03 -1.65
C ARG A 41 -1.13 24.24 -1.65
N ILE A 42 -1.17 25.00 -2.75
CA ILE A 42 -2.04 26.18 -2.89
C ILE A 42 -3.52 25.76 -2.79
N TYR A 43 -3.88 24.62 -3.36
CA TYR A 43 -5.21 24.05 -3.24
C TYR A 43 -5.56 23.73 -1.77
N ASN A 44 -4.67 23.04 -1.06
CA ASN A 44 -4.90 22.67 0.34
C ASN A 44 -5.08 23.91 1.23
N THR A 45 -4.24 24.93 1.08
CA THR A 45 -4.28 26.14 1.91
C THR A 45 -5.45 27.05 1.61
N SER A 46 -5.84 27.17 0.34
CA SER A 46 -6.76 28.23 -0.10
C SER A 46 -8.16 27.73 -0.45
N VAL A 47 -8.30 26.45 -0.83
CA VAL A 47 -9.57 25.87 -1.28
C VAL A 47 -10.03 24.77 -0.32
N LYS A 48 -9.17 23.79 0.00
CA LYS A 48 -9.53 22.68 0.89
C LYS A 48 -9.79 23.16 2.32
N ALA A 49 -9.03 24.14 2.80
CA ALA A 49 -9.27 24.80 4.08
C ALA A 49 -10.67 25.44 4.16
N VAL A 50 -11.14 26.08 3.08
CA VAL A 50 -12.49 26.68 3.01
C VAL A 50 -13.58 25.62 2.89
N LEU A 51 -13.29 24.52 2.19
CA LEU A 51 -14.21 23.41 2.00
C LEU A 51 -14.46 22.64 3.31
N LEU A 52 -13.42 22.48 4.14
CA LEU A 52 -13.43 21.63 5.34
C LEU A 52 -13.46 22.41 6.66
N CYS A 53 -13.45 23.74 6.64
CA CYS A 53 -13.49 24.51 7.88
C CYS A 53 -14.77 24.16 8.68
N ALA A 54 -14.61 23.89 9.98
CA ALA A 54 -15.68 23.47 10.88
C ALA A 54 -16.36 22.11 10.58
N CYS A 55 -15.85 21.30 9.65
CA CYS A 55 -16.30 19.91 9.44
C CYS A 55 -15.89 18.98 10.59
N GLU A 56 -14.81 19.29 11.30
CA GLU A 56 -14.30 18.51 12.45
C GLU A 56 -15.20 18.63 13.69
N THR A 57 -15.99 19.69 13.78
CA THR A 57 -16.79 20.01 14.96
C THR A 57 -18.25 19.54 14.84
N TRP A 58 -18.69 19.11 13.66
CA TRP A 58 -20.10 18.79 13.37
C TRP A 58 -20.26 17.33 12.93
N PRO A 59 -21.29 16.61 13.38
CA PRO A 59 -21.57 15.26 12.89
C PRO A 59 -22.01 15.30 11.42
N LEU A 60 -21.11 14.89 10.51
CA LEU A 60 -21.37 14.83 9.07
C LEU A 60 -22.11 13.54 8.69
N ARG A 61 -23.11 13.64 7.82
CA ARG A 61 -23.77 12.47 7.23
C ARG A 61 -22.95 11.91 6.08
N VAL A 62 -23.19 10.65 5.73
CA VAL A 62 -22.50 10.00 4.59
C VAL A 62 -22.72 10.75 3.27
N GLU A 63 -23.93 11.28 3.06
CA GLU A 63 -24.27 12.09 1.88
C GLU A 63 -23.48 13.40 1.83
N ASP A 64 -23.30 14.05 2.97
CA ASP A 64 -22.54 15.29 3.11
C ASP A 64 -21.05 15.08 2.81
N VAL A 65 -20.46 14.00 3.33
CA VAL A 65 -19.09 13.60 3.02
C VAL A 65 -18.94 13.33 1.52
N SER A 66 -19.90 12.62 0.92
CA SER A 66 -19.89 12.33 -0.52
C SER A 66 -19.88 13.62 -1.35
N ARG A 67 -20.70 14.61 -1.01
CA ARG A 67 -20.78 15.89 -1.72
C ARG A 67 -19.47 16.69 -1.64
N LEU A 68 -18.85 16.74 -0.45
CA LEU A 68 -17.55 17.37 -0.26
C LEU A 68 -16.45 16.67 -1.07
N SER A 69 -16.42 15.33 -1.04
CA SER A 69 -15.48 14.52 -1.82
C SER A 69 -15.64 14.72 -3.33
N VAL A 70 -16.87 14.77 -3.85
CA VAL A 70 -17.14 15.00 -5.28
C VAL A 70 -16.55 16.32 -5.76
N PHE A 71 -16.63 17.38 -4.93
CA PHE A 71 -16.01 18.66 -5.24
C PHE A 71 -14.48 18.57 -5.16
N ASP A 72 -13.93 17.98 -4.08
CA ASP A 72 -12.48 17.82 -3.87
C ASP A 72 -11.81 17.09 -5.04
N HIS A 73 -12.35 15.93 -5.42
CA HIS A 73 -11.84 15.13 -6.54
C HIS A 73 -11.91 15.87 -7.87
N ARG A 74 -12.96 16.66 -8.13
CA ARG A 74 -13.08 17.45 -9.37
C ARG A 74 -11.98 18.50 -9.47
N CYS A 75 -11.67 19.18 -8.38
CA CYS A 75 -10.62 20.19 -8.32
C CYS A 75 -9.23 19.55 -8.50
N LEU A 76 -8.94 18.46 -7.78
CA LEU A 76 -7.66 17.76 -7.86
C LEU A 76 -7.38 17.17 -9.25
N ARG A 77 -8.40 16.61 -9.92
CA ARG A 77 -8.25 16.11 -11.30
C ARG A 77 -7.87 17.23 -12.27
N ARG A 78 -8.47 18.42 -12.14
CA ARG A 78 -8.12 19.58 -12.98
C ARG A 78 -6.74 20.13 -12.68
N ILE A 79 -6.33 20.19 -11.42
CA ILE A 79 -4.99 20.63 -11.02
C ILE A 79 -3.91 19.70 -11.58
N SER A 80 -4.21 18.40 -11.60
CA SER A 80 -3.30 17.36 -12.08
C SER A 80 -3.39 17.14 -13.59
N ASP A 81 -4.12 18.00 -14.32
CA ASP A 81 -4.41 17.89 -15.76
C ASP A 81 -4.83 16.46 -16.19
N ILE A 82 -5.62 15.80 -15.34
CA ILE A 82 -6.19 14.48 -15.63
C ILE A 82 -7.37 14.70 -16.58
N GLN A 83 -7.08 14.63 -17.86
CA GLN A 83 -8.06 14.72 -18.93
C GLN A 83 -8.84 13.41 -19.04
N TRP A 84 -10.05 13.45 -19.61
CA TRP A 84 -10.87 12.24 -19.80
C TRP A 84 -10.19 11.19 -20.69
N GLN A 85 -9.24 11.64 -21.52
CA GLN A 85 -8.37 10.80 -22.36
C GLN A 85 -7.15 10.23 -21.63
N HIS A 86 -6.80 10.76 -20.46
CA HIS A 86 -5.88 10.09 -19.54
C HIS A 86 -6.69 9.03 -18.82
N HIS A 87 -6.67 7.81 -19.37
CA HIS A 87 -7.20 6.63 -18.71
C HIS A 87 -6.26 6.24 -17.56
N VAL A 88 -6.13 7.12 -16.55
CA VAL A 88 -5.40 6.83 -15.32
C VAL A 88 -6.20 5.76 -14.62
N SER A 89 -5.67 4.55 -14.64
CA SER A 89 -6.28 3.44 -13.92
C SER A 89 -6.26 3.74 -12.42
N ASN A 90 -7.23 3.21 -11.67
CA ASN A 90 -7.21 3.33 -10.20
C ASN A 90 -5.88 2.83 -9.62
N ALA A 91 -5.22 1.87 -10.29
CA ALA A 91 -3.90 1.39 -9.95
C ALA A 91 -2.81 2.48 -10.04
N GLU A 92 -2.82 3.29 -11.10
CA GLU A 92 -1.89 4.41 -11.27
C GLU A 92 -2.18 5.54 -10.28
N GLU A 93 -3.45 5.83 -9.97
CA GLU A 93 -3.81 6.81 -8.94
C GLU A 93 -3.31 6.37 -7.55
N ILE A 94 -3.54 5.12 -7.16
CA ILE A 94 -2.99 4.51 -5.94
C ILE A 94 -1.46 4.66 -5.91
N CYS A 95 -0.79 4.48 -7.04
CA CYS A 95 0.67 4.58 -7.10
C CYS A 95 1.19 6.02 -7.17
N SER A 96 0.34 7.01 -7.47
CA SER A 96 0.71 8.43 -7.57
C SER A 96 0.96 9.12 -6.21
N TYR A 97 0.59 8.47 -5.10
CA TYR A 97 0.91 8.94 -3.74
C TYR A 97 2.44 8.98 -3.54
N ASN A 98 3.04 10.17 -3.47
CA ASN A 98 4.49 10.26 -3.30
C ASN A 98 4.92 9.86 -1.87
N GLY A 99 6.10 9.25 -1.74
CA GLY A 99 6.65 8.84 -0.44
C GLY A 99 6.86 10.02 0.52
N ALA A 100 7.15 11.22 -0.01
CA ALA A 100 7.39 12.42 0.78
C ALA A 100 6.14 13.00 1.49
N ASP A 101 4.94 12.73 0.98
CA ASP A 101 3.67 13.12 1.61
C ASP A 101 3.21 12.06 2.63
N LEU A 102 3.60 10.80 2.42
CA LEU A 102 3.43 9.70 3.36
C LEU A 102 4.37 9.83 4.58
N GLU A 103 5.57 10.36 4.39
CA GLU A 103 6.53 10.67 5.46
C GLU A 103 6.03 11.72 6.46
N ARG A 104 5.20 12.68 6.02
CA ARG A 104 4.68 13.74 6.90
C ARG A 104 3.50 13.29 7.77
N ASP A 105 2.85 12.18 7.41
CA ASP A 105 1.67 11.67 8.09
C ASP A 105 1.74 10.15 8.26
N SER A 106 2.21 9.72 9.43
CA SER A 106 2.30 8.30 9.80
C SER A 106 0.93 7.61 9.80
N GLN A 107 -0.16 8.34 10.06
CA GLN A 107 -1.51 7.76 10.07
C GLN A 107 -2.01 7.55 8.64
N ALA A 108 -1.77 8.50 7.72
CA ALA A 108 -2.07 8.32 6.30
C ALA A 108 -1.29 7.15 5.69
N SER A 109 0.00 7.02 6.00
CA SER A 109 0.84 5.87 5.61
C SER A 109 0.29 4.54 6.10
N GLN A 110 -0.16 4.50 7.36
CA GLN A 110 -0.75 3.29 7.94
C GLN A 110 -2.10 2.96 7.32
N ASN A 111 -2.96 3.95 7.10
CA ASN A 111 -4.27 3.78 6.47
C ASN A 111 -4.12 3.28 5.02
N PHE A 112 -3.21 3.88 4.26
CA PHE A 112 -2.91 3.47 2.89
C PHE A 112 -2.35 2.04 2.85
N SER A 113 -1.44 1.71 3.77
CA SER A 113 -0.91 0.35 3.88
C SER A 113 -2.00 -0.67 4.20
N ASN A 114 -2.89 -0.36 5.15
CA ASN A 114 -4.02 -1.21 5.51
C ASN A 114 -4.96 -1.43 4.33
N PHE A 115 -5.26 -0.36 3.58
CA PHE A 115 -6.08 -0.43 2.37
C PHE A 115 -5.46 -1.35 1.32
N LEU A 116 -4.17 -1.16 1.00
CA LEU A 116 -3.48 -1.98 0.00
C LEU A 116 -3.44 -3.46 0.39
N LEU A 117 -3.20 -3.75 1.67
CA LEU A 117 -3.20 -5.11 2.20
C LEU A 117 -4.60 -5.73 2.13
N GLU A 118 -5.65 -4.97 2.42
CA GLU A 118 -7.02 -5.46 2.35
C GLU A 118 -7.45 -5.73 0.91
N VAL A 119 -7.08 -4.85 -0.03
CA VAL A 119 -7.27 -5.09 -1.47
C VAL A 119 -6.52 -6.33 -1.91
N ALA A 120 -5.27 -6.51 -1.47
CA ALA A 120 -4.46 -7.66 -1.86
C ALA A 120 -5.03 -8.99 -1.35
N ARG A 121 -5.54 -9.00 -0.12
CA ARG A 121 -6.20 -10.16 0.49
C ARG A 121 -7.53 -10.49 -0.18
N THR A 122 -8.32 -9.46 -0.50
CA THR A 122 -9.68 -9.64 -1.04
C THR A 122 -9.67 -9.93 -2.54
N TYR A 123 -8.77 -9.29 -3.29
CA TYR A 123 -8.67 -9.40 -4.75
C TYR A 123 -7.24 -9.74 -5.20
N PRO A 124 -6.75 -10.97 -4.95
CA PRO A 124 -5.33 -11.29 -5.16
C PRO A 124 -4.89 -11.27 -6.63
N THR A 125 -5.80 -11.46 -7.58
CA THR A 125 -5.53 -11.32 -9.03
C THR A 125 -5.35 -9.85 -9.44
N LEU A 126 -6.12 -8.94 -8.86
CA LEU A 126 -5.91 -7.49 -9.03
C LEU A 126 -4.60 -7.06 -8.37
N ALA A 127 -4.28 -7.62 -7.19
CA ALA A 127 -3.01 -7.38 -6.51
C ALA A 127 -1.81 -7.72 -7.41
N GLN A 128 -1.90 -8.82 -8.16
CA GLN A 128 -0.86 -9.19 -9.14
C GLN A 128 -0.69 -8.16 -10.25
N SER A 129 -1.77 -7.58 -10.77
CA SER A 129 -1.69 -6.62 -11.88
C SER A 129 -1.17 -5.25 -11.43
N ILE A 130 -1.45 -4.84 -10.18
CA ILE A 130 -0.93 -3.57 -9.63
C ILE A 130 0.50 -3.68 -9.10
N LEU A 131 0.96 -4.89 -8.78
CA LEU A 131 2.27 -5.12 -8.15
C LEU A 131 3.46 -4.47 -8.89
N PRO A 132 3.56 -4.51 -10.24
CA PRO A 132 4.66 -3.85 -10.95
C PRO A 132 4.78 -2.35 -10.63
N LEU A 133 3.67 -1.68 -10.35
CA LEU A 133 3.62 -0.26 -10.00
C LEU A 133 4.01 0.00 -8.55
N LEU A 134 3.82 -0.99 -7.66
CA LEU A 134 4.20 -0.91 -6.25
C LEU A 134 5.67 -1.30 -5.99
N ARG A 135 6.32 -1.99 -6.94
CA ARG A 135 7.70 -2.49 -6.77
C ARG A 135 8.72 -1.39 -6.50
N CYS A 136 8.56 -0.21 -7.08
CA CYS A 136 9.46 0.92 -6.85
C CYS A 136 9.52 1.34 -5.37
N ARG A 137 8.52 0.96 -4.58
CA ARG A 137 8.44 1.29 -3.16
C ARG A 137 9.17 0.31 -2.24
N LEU A 138 9.71 -0.78 -2.78
CA LEU A 138 10.57 -1.70 -2.01
C LEU A 138 11.92 -1.06 -1.68
N ASP A 139 12.31 0.01 -2.38
CA ASP A 139 13.56 0.74 -2.13
C ASP A 139 13.33 2.09 -1.43
N GLU A 140 12.09 2.40 -1.02
CA GLU A 140 11.77 3.67 -0.35
C GLU A 140 12.29 3.71 1.10
N GLU A 141 12.70 4.89 1.57
CA GLU A 141 13.23 5.14 2.92
C GLU A 141 12.29 4.69 4.05
N PRO A 142 10.95 4.99 4.01
CA PRO A 142 10.04 4.51 5.04
C PRO A 142 9.86 2.99 4.99
N TYR A 143 10.38 2.32 6.01
CA TYR A 143 10.28 0.86 6.16
C TYR A 143 8.83 0.35 6.17
N GLN A 144 7.87 1.20 6.56
CA GLN A 144 6.43 0.88 6.54
C GLN A 144 5.93 0.60 5.12
N MET A 145 6.42 1.34 4.12
CA MET A 145 6.03 1.12 2.75
C MET A 145 6.64 -0.17 2.18
N ARG A 146 7.92 -0.41 2.47
CA ARG A 146 8.57 -1.70 2.16
C ARG A 146 7.76 -2.86 2.77
N ASN A 147 7.39 -2.74 4.03
CA ASN A 147 6.53 -3.71 4.73
C ASN A 147 5.15 -3.90 4.08
N CYS A 148 4.53 -2.82 3.61
CA CYS A 148 3.26 -2.88 2.91
C CYS A 148 3.39 -3.68 1.63
N VAL A 149 4.36 -3.35 0.77
CA VAL A 149 4.57 -4.04 -0.51
C VAL A 149 4.96 -5.50 -0.29
N LEU A 150 5.83 -5.79 0.69
CA LEU A 150 6.12 -7.17 1.08
C LEU A 150 4.85 -7.91 1.51
N GLY A 151 3.97 -7.26 2.28
CA GLY A 151 2.68 -7.83 2.66
C GLY A 151 1.79 -8.13 1.45
N VAL A 152 1.71 -7.23 0.46
CA VAL A 152 1.00 -7.47 -0.81
C VAL A 152 1.59 -8.68 -1.54
N ILE A 153 2.92 -8.78 -1.62
CA ILE A 153 3.60 -9.96 -2.19
C ILE A 153 3.22 -11.23 -1.42
N GLY A 154 3.13 -11.15 -0.09
CA GLY A 154 2.75 -12.26 0.78
C GLY A 154 1.32 -12.78 0.57
N GLU A 155 0.39 -11.93 0.12
CA GLU A 155 -0.97 -12.34 -0.28
C GLU A 155 -0.98 -12.96 -1.69
N ILE A 156 -0.05 -12.55 -2.55
CA ILE A 156 0.06 -13.02 -3.94
C ILE A 156 0.72 -14.40 -4.05
N VAL A 157 1.83 -14.63 -3.34
CA VAL A 157 2.62 -15.87 -3.48
C VAL A 157 1.79 -17.15 -3.25
N PRO A 158 0.87 -17.22 -2.25
CA PRO A 158 0.01 -18.37 -2.03
C PRO A 158 -0.93 -18.73 -3.19
N ILE A 159 -1.21 -17.80 -4.11
CA ILE A 159 -2.02 -18.08 -5.32
C ILE A 159 -1.35 -19.17 -6.17
N PHE A 160 -0.01 -19.18 -6.21
CA PHE A 160 0.78 -20.16 -6.96
C PHE A 160 0.97 -21.48 -6.19
N ALA A 161 0.78 -21.48 -4.87
CA ALA A 161 1.09 -22.61 -3.99
C ALA A 161 0.12 -23.79 -4.13
N LYS A 162 -1.15 -23.55 -4.50
CA LYS A 162 -2.20 -24.58 -4.52
C LYS A 162 -2.40 -25.26 -5.88
N ARG A 163 -1.66 -24.85 -6.91
CA ARG A 163 -1.90 -25.32 -8.29
C ARG A 163 -0.89 -26.41 -8.65
N GLU A 164 -1.37 -27.61 -8.95
CA GLU A 164 -0.54 -28.77 -9.29
C GLU A 164 0.33 -28.54 -10.53
N GLN A 165 -0.13 -27.70 -11.46
CA GLN A 165 0.59 -27.35 -12.68
C GLN A 165 0.50 -25.84 -12.92
N LEU A 166 1.58 -25.14 -12.61
CA LEU A 166 1.78 -23.76 -13.04
C LEU A 166 2.35 -23.73 -14.46
N ASP A 167 1.93 -22.76 -15.26
CA ASP A 167 2.58 -22.49 -16.55
C ASP A 167 4.00 -21.91 -16.35
N PRO A 168 4.86 -21.91 -17.39
CA PRO A 168 6.23 -21.42 -17.26
C PRO A 168 6.34 -19.97 -16.80
N ASN A 169 5.43 -19.09 -17.21
CA ASN A 169 5.46 -17.68 -16.86
C ASN A 169 5.01 -17.45 -15.41
N GLU A 170 3.99 -18.17 -14.95
CA GLU A 170 3.55 -18.19 -13.55
C GLU A 170 4.65 -18.69 -12.62
N ARG A 171 5.43 -19.71 -13.03
CA ARG A 171 6.60 -20.19 -12.26
C ARG A 171 7.66 -19.11 -12.13
N VAL A 172 8.00 -18.45 -13.24
CA VAL A 172 8.96 -17.34 -13.25
C VAL A 172 8.48 -16.19 -12.37
N GLN A 173 7.19 -15.84 -12.44
CA GLN A 173 6.62 -14.79 -11.61
C GLN A 173 6.70 -15.15 -10.13
N ARG A 174 6.23 -16.33 -9.73
CA ARG A 174 6.34 -16.84 -8.36
C ARG A 174 7.79 -16.78 -7.86
N ASP A 175 8.72 -17.27 -8.67
CA ASP A 175 10.13 -17.35 -8.30
C ASP A 175 10.73 -15.95 -8.10
N ARG A 176 10.41 -14.98 -8.98
CA ARG A 176 10.80 -13.57 -8.80
C ARG A 176 10.24 -12.95 -7.52
N LEU A 177 8.99 -13.26 -7.16
CA LEU A 177 8.39 -12.78 -5.91
C LEU A 177 9.10 -13.37 -4.69
N MET A 178 9.45 -14.65 -4.74
CA MET A 178 10.23 -15.30 -3.70
C MET A 178 11.66 -14.73 -3.61
N ASP A 179 12.26 -14.35 -4.73
CA ASP A 179 13.57 -13.68 -4.74
C ASP A 179 13.51 -12.32 -4.03
N LEU A 180 12.47 -11.52 -4.30
CA LEU A 180 12.23 -10.25 -3.59
C LEU A 180 12.06 -10.45 -2.08
N LEU A 181 11.28 -11.46 -1.67
CA LEU A 181 11.11 -11.80 -0.25
C LEU A 181 12.44 -12.24 0.39
N GLN A 182 13.27 -12.97 -0.36
CA GLN A 182 14.59 -13.42 0.10
C GLN A 182 15.57 -12.24 0.27
N GLU A 183 15.58 -11.31 -0.67
CA GLU A 183 16.40 -10.10 -0.59
C GLU A 183 16.09 -9.30 0.68
N HIS A 184 14.80 -9.13 0.99
CA HIS A 184 14.35 -8.38 2.15
C HIS A 184 14.51 -9.11 3.50
N ILE A 185 14.98 -10.37 3.52
CA ILE A 185 15.52 -10.97 4.77
C ILE A 185 16.79 -10.24 5.22
N HIS A 186 17.49 -9.53 4.32
CA HIS A 186 18.72 -8.79 4.59
C HIS A 186 18.53 -7.27 4.58
N ASP A 187 17.28 -6.78 4.68
CA ASP A 187 16.99 -5.34 4.75
C ASP A 187 17.72 -4.68 5.92
N VAL A 188 18.17 -3.43 5.74
CA VAL A 188 18.83 -2.64 6.79
C VAL A 188 17.97 -2.51 8.06
N ASN A 189 16.65 -2.49 7.92
CA ASN A 189 15.69 -2.33 8.99
C ASN A 189 15.16 -3.68 9.51
N GLY A 190 15.32 -3.92 10.82
CA GLY A 190 14.92 -5.16 11.47
C GLY A 190 13.42 -5.47 11.46
N TYR A 191 12.55 -4.48 11.28
CA TYR A 191 11.11 -4.71 11.10
C TYR A 191 10.79 -5.31 9.73
N VAL A 192 11.54 -4.91 8.69
CA VAL A 192 11.37 -5.42 7.32
C VAL A 192 11.86 -6.85 7.21
N ARG A 193 13.04 -7.14 7.78
CA ARG A 193 13.54 -8.51 7.91
C ARG A 193 12.55 -9.42 8.63
N ALA A 194 12.00 -8.95 9.76
CA ALA A 194 10.99 -9.69 10.51
C ALA A 194 9.70 -9.92 9.69
N LYS A 195 9.27 -8.94 8.88
CA LYS A 195 8.10 -9.07 7.99
C LYS A 195 8.34 -10.07 6.88
N ALA A 196 9.49 -10.02 6.20
CA ALA A 196 9.87 -10.99 5.18
C ALA A 196 9.85 -12.42 5.74
N LEU A 197 10.46 -12.63 6.91
CA LEU A 197 10.48 -13.94 7.59
C LEU A 197 9.09 -14.40 8.02
N GLN A 198 8.20 -13.48 8.44
CA GLN A 198 6.80 -13.78 8.73
C GLN A 198 6.07 -14.31 7.48
N ILE A 199 6.31 -13.69 6.32
CA ILE A 199 5.69 -14.12 5.06
C ILE A 199 6.23 -15.49 4.65
N TRP A 200 7.55 -15.72 4.77
CA TRP A 200 8.14 -17.04 4.54
C TRP A 200 7.53 -18.12 5.43
N HIS A 201 7.33 -17.84 6.72
CA HIS A 201 6.64 -18.75 7.63
C HIS A 201 5.24 -19.11 7.09
N ASN A 202 4.46 -18.13 6.67
CA ASN A 202 3.11 -18.36 6.13
C ASN A 202 3.14 -19.20 4.85
N ILE A 203 4.07 -18.93 3.93
CA ILE A 203 4.25 -19.71 2.70
C ILE A 203 4.53 -21.18 3.04
N VAL A 204 5.43 -21.41 4.00
CA VAL A 204 5.73 -22.77 4.49
C VAL A 204 4.46 -23.39 5.06
N VAL A 205 3.82 -22.77 6.06
CA VAL A 205 2.61 -23.31 6.72
C VAL A 205 1.51 -23.70 5.73
N LEU A 206 1.35 -22.94 4.64
CA LEU A 206 0.37 -23.21 3.58
C LEU A 206 0.78 -24.32 2.59
N GLY A 207 1.96 -24.93 2.76
CA GLY A 207 2.51 -25.95 1.85
C GLY A 207 3.00 -25.38 0.52
N GLY A 208 3.22 -24.06 0.46
CA GLY A 208 3.54 -23.35 -0.78
C GLY A 208 5.01 -23.24 -1.12
N LEU A 209 5.90 -23.85 -0.32
CA LEU A 209 7.35 -23.79 -0.53
C LEU A 209 7.80 -24.87 -1.53
N PRO A 210 8.28 -24.50 -2.74
CA PRO A 210 8.81 -25.47 -3.70
C PRO A 210 10.04 -26.20 -3.13
N VAL A 211 10.20 -27.47 -3.47
CA VAL A 211 11.35 -28.28 -3.03
C VAL A 211 12.68 -27.63 -3.41
N SER A 212 12.76 -27.02 -4.60
CA SER A 212 13.95 -26.28 -5.08
C SER A 212 14.32 -25.05 -4.23
N ARG A 213 13.41 -24.56 -3.40
CA ARG A 213 13.57 -23.40 -2.52
C ARG A 213 13.88 -23.80 -1.07
N GLN A 214 13.62 -25.04 -0.67
CA GLN A 214 13.78 -25.49 0.71
C GLN A 214 15.21 -25.36 1.22
N SER A 215 16.20 -25.85 0.46
CA SER A 215 17.61 -25.77 0.85
C SER A 215 18.11 -24.32 0.92
N LYS A 216 17.70 -23.47 -0.03
CA LYS A 216 18.03 -22.05 -0.05
C LYS A 216 17.47 -21.34 1.18
N LEU A 217 16.18 -21.52 1.47
CA LEU A 217 15.56 -20.91 2.64
C LEU A 217 16.17 -21.43 3.95
N ALA A 218 16.45 -22.73 4.05
CA ALA A 218 17.13 -23.29 5.23
C ALA A 218 18.48 -22.61 5.46
N ALA A 219 19.30 -22.43 4.42
CA ALA A 219 20.59 -21.73 4.53
C ALA A 219 20.44 -20.28 5.02
N LEU A 220 19.39 -19.58 4.57
CA LEU A 220 19.08 -18.22 5.03
C LEU A 220 18.62 -18.16 6.49
N LEU A 221 18.03 -19.23 7.02
CA LEU A 221 17.56 -19.30 8.40
C LEU A 221 18.70 -19.67 9.36
N VAL A 222 19.44 -20.74 9.09
CA VAL A 222 20.40 -21.37 10.02
C VAL A 222 21.87 -21.11 9.69
N GLY A 223 22.18 -20.44 8.57
CA GLY A 223 23.57 -20.12 8.22
C GLY A 223 24.26 -19.22 9.24
N ASN A 224 25.59 -19.10 9.15
CA ASN A 224 26.39 -18.28 10.07
C ASN A 224 25.96 -16.81 10.13
N LEU A 225 25.45 -16.28 9.02
CA LEU A 225 24.85 -14.94 8.90
C LEU A 225 23.33 -15.01 8.69
N GLY A 226 22.71 -16.14 9.07
CA GLY A 226 21.30 -16.42 8.87
C GLY A 226 20.41 -15.69 9.87
N ALA A 227 19.11 -15.68 9.58
CA ALA A 227 18.10 -14.94 10.33
C ALA A 227 17.95 -15.39 11.81
N MET A 228 18.39 -16.59 12.18
CA MET A 228 18.44 -17.01 13.59
C MET A 228 19.48 -16.24 14.41
N MET A 229 20.50 -15.67 13.75
CA MET A 229 21.53 -14.85 14.37
C MET A 229 21.25 -13.34 14.21
N ASP A 230 20.07 -12.96 13.71
CA ASP A 230 19.68 -11.57 13.50
C ASP A 230 19.70 -10.79 14.82
N VAL A 231 20.08 -9.51 14.78
CA VAL A 231 20.04 -8.60 15.94
C VAL A 231 18.61 -8.40 16.46
N SER A 232 17.63 -8.35 15.56
CA SER A 232 16.20 -8.20 15.87
C SER A 232 15.63 -9.48 16.47
N ALA A 233 15.16 -9.41 17.72
CA ALA A 233 14.49 -10.52 18.38
C ALA A 233 13.26 -11.01 17.61
N SER A 234 12.52 -10.11 16.96
CA SER A 234 11.37 -10.44 16.13
C SER A 234 11.76 -11.24 14.88
N ALA A 235 12.87 -10.86 14.23
CA ALA A 235 13.41 -11.61 13.10
C ALA A 235 13.84 -13.01 13.53
N ARG A 236 14.62 -13.14 14.63
CA ARG A 236 15.00 -14.45 15.19
C ARG A 236 13.79 -15.32 15.51
N LYS A 237 12.77 -14.76 16.16
CA LYS A 237 11.53 -15.47 16.49
C LYS A 237 10.83 -16.01 15.24
N ASN A 238 10.70 -15.19 14.19
CA ASN A 238 10.08 -15.63 12.94
C ASN A 238 10.96 -16.66 12.22
N ALA A 239 12.29 -16.52 12.25
CA ALA A 239 13.20 -17.50 11.68
C ALA A 239 13.04 -18.89 12.35
N CYS A 240 12.99 -18.94 13.68
CA CYS A 240 12.71 -20.17 14.42
C CYS A 240 11.37 -20.78 14.01
N LYS A 241 10.29 -19.98 13.96
CA LYS A 241 8.97 -20.46 13.55
C LYS A 241 8.97 -21.02 12.13
N THR A 242 9.65 -20.37 11.19
CA THR A 242 9.77 -20.84 9.80
C THR A 242 10.51 -22.17 9.75
N LEU A 243 11.65 -22.28 10.43
CA LEU A 243 12.42 -23.52 10.46
C LEU A 243 11.62 -24.68 11.08
N THR A 244 10.96 -24.44 12.21
CA THR A 244 10.09 -25.43 12.84
C THR A 244 8.99 -25.88 11.89
N ALA A 245 8.33 -24.95 11.19
CA ALA A 245 7.29 -25.28 10.21
C ALA A 245 7.85 -26.13 9.06
N MET A 246 9.05 -25.83 8.56
CA MET A 246 9.70 -26.62 7.50
C MET A 246 9.96 -28.05 7.98
N ILE A 247 10.49 -28.23 9.18
CA ILE A 247 10.77 -29.56 9.76
C ILE A 247 9.48 -30.36 9.94
N LEU A 248 8.43 -29.76 10.50
CA LEU A 248 7.15 -30.43 10.74
C LEU A 248 6.43 -30.85 9.45
N GLN A 249 6.71 -30.18 8.34
CA GLN A 249 6.17 -30.51 7.02
C GLN A 249 7.02 -31.52 6.25
N CYS A 250 8.25 -31.78 6.68
CA CYS A 250 9.06 -32.85 6.08
C CYS A 250 8.40 -34.21 6.38
N PRO A 251 8.13 -35.04 5.35
CA PRO A 251 7.56 -36.37 5.53
C PRO A 251 8.39 -37.26 6.48
N ALA A 252 9.71 -37.06 6.51
CA ALA A 252 10.65 -37.80 7.36
C ALA A 252 10.56 -37.47 8.86
N ALA A 253 9.89 -36.38 9.26
CA ALA A 253 9.75 -35.99 10.66
C ALA A 253 8.52 -36.61 11.36
N LYS A 254 7.68 -37.37 10.63
CA LYS A 254 6.47 -38.02 11.15
C LYS A 254 6.72 -39.48 11.58
N VAL A 255 7.90 -39.77 12.12
CA VAL A 255 8.27 -41.09 12.66
C VAL A 255 8.00 -41.12 14.16
#